data_AF-A0A1V5D0W1-F1
#
_entry.id   AF-A0A1V5D0W1-F1
#
_cell.length_a   1.000
_cell.length_b   1.000
_cell.length_c   1.000
_cell.angle_alpha   90.00
_cell.angle_beta   90.00
_cell.angle_gamma   90.00
#
_symmetry.space_group_name_H-M   'P 1'
#
loop_
_entity.id
_entity.type
_entity.pdbx_description
1 polymer ?
#
loop_
_entity_poly.entity_id
_entity_poly.type
_entity_poly.pdbx_seq_one_letter_code
_entity_poly.pdbx_strand_id
1 'polypeptide(L)'
;MPDNAREMRSAIEAGTLFAAVRFSREAPPHSEARIRAVIELRAYSKEHETVRERLRELLKDDDILTRILAAEALSVAGAYPEEAVPVLQMFLDYARKAGQVDHYHAWLAMCFLALIHYGTRATSAFRSVLFYIYQQDNVRLKLGAVEVIARFAKTSKASRILLRGLCNSKMPEVKERVRHIVESREFREYMGEKGWMAWLVSTKQGIPRDDIAQQCSEGQRPVE
;
A
#
# COMPACT_ATOMS: atom_id res chain seq x y z
N MET A 1 -1.25 45.25 12.35
CA MET A 1 -0.20 44.56 13.13
C MET A 1 -0.10 43.16 12.57
N PRO A 2 1.07 42.74 12.06
CA PRO A 2 1.26 41.37 11.60
C PRO A 2 1.01 40.40 12.77
N ASP A 3 0.43 39.26 12.41
CA ASP A 3 -0.07 38.26 13.36
C ASP A 3 1.10 37.41 13.88
N ASN A 4 1.76 37.90 14.94
CA ASN A 4 2.93 37.28 15.57
C ASN A 4 2.76 35.76 15.82
N ALA A 5 1.52 35.29 16.06
CA ALA A 5 1.24 33.87 16.28
C ALA A 5 1.34 33.03 15.00
N ARG A 6 1.09 33.61 13.82
CA ARG A 6 1.25 32.92 12.54
C ARG A 6 2.72 32.84 12.15
N GLU A 7 3.47 33.92 12.35
CA GLU A 7 4.91 33.96 12.08
C GLU A 7 5.69 33.00 12.98
N MET A 8 5.34 32.94 14.27
CA MET A 8 5.95 32.01 15.22
C MET A 8 5.69 30.54 14.84
N ARG A 9 4.47 30.20 14.41
CA ARG A 9 4.13 28.84 13.93
C ARG A 9 4.93 28.47 12.69
N SER A 10 5.03 29.38 11.72
CA SER A 10 5.82 29.14 10.50
C SER A 10 7.31 28.93 10.80
N ALA A 11 7.88 29.68 11.75
CA ALA A 11 9.27 29.50 12.16
C ALA A 11 9.51 28.14 12.85
N ILE A 12 8.57 27.69 13.69
CA ILE A 12 8.64 26.37 14.34
C ILE A 12 8.58 25.26 13.28
N GLU A 13 7.63 25.33 12.33
CA GLU A 13 7.49 24.36 11.25
C GLU A 13 8.75 24.28 10.38
N ALA A 14 9.35 25.43 10.03
CA ALA A 14 10.59 25.47 9.28
C ALA A 14 11.76 24.84 10.06
N GLY A 15 11.85 25.09 11.37
CA GLY A 15 12.85 24.47 12.25
C GLY A 15 12.69 22.94 12.34
N THR A 16 11.46 22.47 12.52
CA THR A 16 11.13 21.04 12.56
C THR A 16 11.47 20.35 11.24
N LEU A 17 11.07 20.95 10.12
CA LEU A 17 11.37 20.44 8.79
C LEU A 17 12.89 20.38 8.53
N PHE A 18 13.62 21.43 8.88
CA PHE A 18 15.08 21.45 8.76
C PHE A 18 15.73 20.33 9.58
N ALA A 19 15.31 20.15 10.82
CA ALA A 19 15.79 19.07 11.68
C ALA A 19 15.47 17.68 11.08
N ALA A 20 14.26 17.48 10.56
CA ALA A 20 13.87 16.24 9.91
C ALA A 20 14.73 15.91 8.68
N VAL A 21 14.94 16.89 7.79
CA VAL A 21 15.82 16.69 6.62
C VAL A 21 17.23 16.33 7.08
N ARG A 22 17.78 17.05 8.06
CA ARG A 22 19.12 16.81 8.60
C ARG A 22 19.25 15.42 9.24
N PHE A 23 18.37 15.05 10.17
CA PHE A 23 18.45 13.77 10.85
C PHE A 23 18.19 12.59 9.92
N SER A 24 17.37 12.76 8.88
CA SER A 24 17.21 11.73 7.85
C SER A 24 18.50 11.46 7.08
N ARG A 25 19.48 12.40 7.10
CA ARG A 25 20.80 12.26 6.44
C ARG A 25 21.86 11.73 7.38
N GLU A 26 21.95 12.34 8.56
CA GLU A 26 23.12 12.22 9.44
C GLU A 26 22.95 11.15 10.53
N ALA A 27 21.72 10.88 10.98
CA ALA A 27 21.52 9.96 12.09
C ALA A 27 21.90 8.52 11.70
N PRO A 28 22.42 7.67 12.61
CA PRO A 28 22.81 6.30 12.24
C PRO A 28 21.65 5.52 11.60
N PRO A 29 21.93 4.56 10.70
CA PRO A 29 20.92 3.63 10.19
C PRO A 29 20.17 2.95 11.35
N HIS A 30 18.87 2.68 11.17
CA HIS A 30 17.98 2.11 12.21
C HIS A 30 17.83 2.93 13.50
N SER A 31 18.48 4.09 13.63
CA SER A 31 18.34 4.89 14.84
C SER A 31 16.93 5.46 14.95
N GLU A 32 16.44 5.56 16.19
CA GLU A 32 15.14 6.18 16.46
C GLU A 32 15.07 7.62 15.90
N ALA A 33 16.19 8.35 15.95
CA ALA A 33 16.29 9.69 15.36
C ALA A 33 16.06 9.69 13.84
N ARG A 34 16.64 8.73 13.11
CA ARG A 34 16.40 8.58 11.66
C ARG A 34 14.94 8.23 11.38
N ILE A 35 14.37 7.27 12.11
CA ILE A 35 12.96 6.85 11.94
C ILE A 35 12.02 8.03 12.19
N ARG A 36 12.19 8.74 13.31
CA ARG A 36 11.40 9.94 13.64
C ARG A 36 11.53 11.01 12.57
N ALA A 37 12.74 11.22 12.03
CA ALA A 37 12.96 12.17 10.96
C ALA A 37 12.15 11.81 9.69
N VAL A 38 12.11 10.54 9.28
CA VAL A 38 11.30 10.12 8.11
C VAL A 38 9.80 10.26 8.38
N ILE A 39 9.34 9.94 9.60
CA ILE A 39 7.95 10.16 10.01
C ILE A 39 7.59 11.64 9.97
N GLU A 40 8.50 12.53 10.36
CA GLU A 40 8.27 13.97 10.30
C GLU A 40 8.21 14.43 8.83
N LEU A 41 9.14 13.98 7.98
CA LEU A 41 9.12 14.27 6.55
C LEU A 41 7.80 13.84 5.89
N ARG A 42 7.18 12.74 6.34
CA ARG A 42 5.86 12.31 5.85
C ARG A 42 4.80 13.40 6.00
N ALA A 43 4.77 14.13 7.11
CA ALA A 43 3.79 15.19 7.36
C ALA A 43 3.86 16.31 6.32
N TYR A 44 5.07 16.61 5.84
CA TYR A 44 5.36 17.69 4.87
C TYR A 44 5.38 17.24 3.41
N SER A 45 5.29 15.93 3.14
CA SER A 45 5.47 15.34 1.81
C SER A 45 4.48 15.83 0.74
N LYS A 46 3.25 16.19 1.14
CA LYS A 46 2.23 16.73 0.22
C LYS A 46 2.59 18.14 -0.27
N GLU A 47 3.17 18.95 0.59
CA GLU A 47 3.33 20.39 0.38
C GLU A 47 4.72 20.73 -0.19
N HIS A 48 5.74 19.95 0.15
CA HIS A 48 7.12 20.30 -0.18
C HIS A 48 7.76 19.31 -1.16
N GLU A 49 8.14 19.79 -2.34
CA GLU A 49 8.84 18.98 -3.35
C GLU A 49 10.21 18.51 -2.89
N THR A 50 10.96 19.37 -2.19
CA THR A 50 12.26 19.03 -1.61
C THR A 50 12.17 17.87 -0.61
N VAL A 51 11.05 17.78 0.13
CA VAL A 51 10.78 16.64 1.02
C VAL A 51 10.54 15.37 0.23
N ARG A 52 9.77 15.44 -0.86
CA ARG A 52 9.53 14.29 -1.71
C ARG A 52 10.81 13.78 -2.37
N GLU A 53 11.67 14.67 -2.88
CA GLU A 53 12.98 14.27 -3.40
C GLU A 53 13.87 13.65 -2.31
N ARG A 54 13.84 14.19 -1.08
CA ARG A 54 14.58 13.59 0.03
C ARG A 54 14.06 12.19 0.39
N LEU A 55 12.74 12.00 0.43
CA LEU A 55 12.14 10.68 0.65
C LEU A 55 12.45 9.72 -0.49
N ARG A 56 12.49 10.21 -1.74
CA ARG A 56 12.90 9.43 -2.92
C ARG A 56 14.34 8.94 -2.80
N GLU A 57 15.27 9.79 -2.32
CA GLU A 57 16.65 9.36 -2.03
C GLU A 57 16.69 8.22 -1.01
N LEU A 58 15.84 8.28 0.03
CA LEU A 58 15.77 7.26 1.09
C LEU A 58 15.20 5.91 0.64
N LEU A 59 14.59 5.82 -0.55
CA LEU A 59 14.23 4.52 -1.14
C LEU A 59 15.47 3.64 -1.42
N LYS A 60 16.66 4.25 -1.47
CA LYS A 60 17.96 3.60 -1.69
C LYS A 60 18.80 3.47 -0.41
N ASP A 61 18.24 3.81 0.75
CA ASP A 61 18.94 3.75 2.05
C ASP A 61 19.36 2.30 2.36
N ASP A 62 20.47 2.07 3.05
CA ASP A 62 20.90 0.71 3.38
C ASP A 62 19.91 0.00 4.33
N ASP A 63 19.24 0.76 5.20
CA ASP A 63 18.23 0.25 6.11
C ASP A 63 16.87 0.02 5.42
N ILE A 64 16.44 -1.24 5.37
CA ILE A 64 15.15 -1.64 4.81
C ILE A 64 13.95 -0.95 5.47
N LEU A 65 13.98 -0.68 6.77
CA LEU A 65 12.90 -0.03 7.49
C LEU A 65 12.77 1.44 7.06
N THR A 66 13.91 2.11 6.89
CA THR A 66 13.99 3.46 6.34
C THR A 66 13.41 3.50 4.92
N ARG A 67 13.73 2.52 4.06
CA ARG A 67 13.14 2.43 2.70
C ARG A 67 11.62 2.27 2.73
N ILE A 68 11.08 1.43 3.64
CA ILE A 68 9.63 1.22 3.77
C ILE A 68 8.93 2.48 4.25
N LEU A 69 9.49 3.16 5.26
CA LEU A 69 8.94 4.43 5.76
C LEU A 69 8.96 5.50 4.68
N ALA A 70 10.03 5.57 3.89
CA ALA A 70 10.12 6.49 2.76
C ALA A 70 9.06 6.19 1.69
N ALA A 71 8.89 4.92 1.32
CA ALA A 71 7.86 4.50 0.36
C ALA A 71 6.44 4.79 0.87
N GLU A 72 6.16 4.57 2.16
CA GLU A 72 4.87 4.92 2.74
C GLU A 72 4.65 6.44 2.78
N ALA A 73 5.66 7.21 3.15
CA ALA A 73 5.58 8.67 3.17
C ALA A 73 5.31 9.25 1.76
N LEU A 74 6.00 8.72 0.74
CA LEU A 74 5.76 9.09 -0.65
C LEU A 74 4.36 8.69 -1.14
N SER A 75 3.81 7.58 -0.64
CA SER A 75 2.44 7.16 -0.98
C SER A 75 1.39 8.17 -0.54
N VAL A 76 1.58 8.81 0.62
CA VAL A 76 0.68 9.84 1.16
C VAL A 76 0.62 11.07 0.25
N ALA A 77 1.76 11.43 -0.35
CA ALA A 77 1.85 12.49 -1.35
C ALA A 77 1.47 12.00 -2.77
N GLY A 78 1.32 10.69 -2.96
CA GLY A 78 1.09 10.09 -4.27
C GLY A 78 2.26 10.28 -5.23
N ALA A 79 3.50 10.31 -4.75
CA ALA A 79 4.71 10.61 -5.52
C ALA A 79 5.58 9.37 -5.78
N TYR A 80 6.29 9.36 -6.92
CA TYR A 80 7.22 8.31 -7.38
C TYR A 80 6.76 6.85 -7.18
N PRO A 81 5.51 6.48 -7.56
CA PRO A 81 5.05 5.09 -7.42
C PRO A 81 5.94 4.09 -8.15
N GLU A 82 6.55 4.46 -9.27
CA GLU A 82 7.43 3.61 -10.08
C GLU A 82 8.69 3.18 -9.31
N GLU A 83 9.13 3.97 -8.32
CA GLU A 83 10.30 3.68 -7.49
C GLU A 83 9.90 3.10 -6.13
N ALA A 84 8.82 3.61 -5.53
CA ALA A 84 8.38 3.19 -4.21
C ALA A 84 7.70 1.81 -4.20
N VAL A 85 6.87 1.49 -5.21
CA VAL A 85 6.14 0.22 -5.25
C VAL A 85 7.07 -0.99 -5.31
N PRO A 86 8.16 -1.01 -6.10
CA PRO A 86 9.14 -2.10 -6.07
C PRO A 86 9.76 -2.36 -4.69
N VAL A 87 10.03 -1.31 -3.90
CA VAL A 87 10.54 -1.44 -2.52
C VAL A 87 9.52 -2.19 -1.64
N LEU A 88 8.24 -1.79 -1.72
CA LEU A 88 7.16 -2.44 -0.97
C LEU A 88 7.00 -3.90 -1.39
N GLN A 89 7.02 -4.19 -2.70
CA GLN A 89 6.94 -5.56 -3.22
C GLN A 89 8.09 -6.43 -2.72
N MET A 90 9.31 -5.91 -2.80
CA MET A 90 10.51 -6.61 -2.33
C MET A 90 10.37 -7.01 -0.86
N PHE A 91 9.86 -6.11 -0.02
CA PHE A 91 9.68 -6.40 1.40
C PHE A 91 8.55 -7.43 1.65
N LEU A 92 7.41 -7.29 0.96
CA LEU A 92 6.32 -8.28 1.02
C LEU A 92 6.82 -9.68 0.64
N ASP A 93 7.62 -9.78 -0.42
CA ASP A 93 8.17 -11.05 -0.88
C ASP A 93 9.29 -11.58 0.02
N TYR A 94 10.12 -10.71 0.58
CA TYR A 94 11.15 -11.09 1.55
C TYR A 94 10.52 -11.71 2.80
N ALA A 95 9.59 -11.00 3.46
CA ALA A 95 8.97 -11.46 4.69
C ALA A 95 8.26 -12.81 4.49
N ARG A 96 7.61 -12.99 3.33
CA ARG A 96 7.01 -14.25 2.90
C ARG A 96 8.06 -15.37 2.76
N LYS A 97 9.10 -15.14 1.94
CA LYS A 97 10.12 -16.17 1.64
C LYS A 97 10.92 -16.56 2.88
N ALA A 98 11.16 -15.61 3.77
CA ALA A 98 11.86 -15.84 5.04
C ALA A 98 10.96 -16.50 6.11
N GLY A 99 9.65 -16.64 5.88
CA GLY A 99 8.71 -17.13 6.90
C GLY A 99 8.57 -16.19 8.10
N GLN A 100 8.85 -14.90 7.92
CA GLN A 100 8.88 -13.89 9.00
C GLN A 100 7.65 -12.97 8.97
N VAL A 101 6.53 -13.44 8.43
CA VAL A 101 5.32 -12.63 8.27
C VAL A 101 4.79 -12.11 9.61
N ASP A 102 4.74 -12.96 10.63
CA ASP A 102 4.26 -12.55 11.95
C ASP A 102 5.21 -11.57 12.64
N HIS A 103 6.53 -11.77 12.46
CA HIS A 103 7.54 -10.86 13.00
C HIS A 103 7.42 -9.46 12.39
N TYR A 104 7.10 -9.38 11.09
CA TYR A 104 6.99 -8.11 10.37
C TYR A 104 5.56 -7.59 10.19
N HIS A 105 4.56 -8.12 10.91
CA HIS A 105 3.15 -7.80 10.64
C HIS A 105 2.84 -6.28 10.61
N ALA A 106 3.46 -5.48 11.50
CA ALA A 106 3.30 -4.03 11.52
C ALA A 106 3.86 -3.36 10.25
N TRP A 107 5.04 -3.79 9.81
CA TRP A 107 5.69 -3.30 8.59
C TRP A 107 4.95 -3.73 7.32
N LEU A 108 4.39 -4.94 7.32
CA LEU A 108 3.55 -5.42 6.22
C LEU A 108 2.22 -4.65 6.13
N ALA A 109 1.61 -4.31 7.27
CA ALA A 109 0.44 -3.45 7.30
C ALA A 109 0.75 -2.05 6.74
N MET A 110 1.93 -1.49 7.04
CA MET A 110 2.40 -0.24 6.45
C MET A 110 2.58 -0.36 4.93
N CYS A 111 3.11 -1.48 4.44
CA CYS A 111 3.20 -1.73 3.00
C CYS A 111 1.81 -1.75 2.34
N PHE A 112 0.82 -2.42 2.94
CA PHE A 112 -0.54 -2.41 2.40
C PHE A 112 -1.16 -1.01 2.40
N LEU A 113 -0.98 -0.25 3.47
CA LEU A 113 -1.45 1.14 3.53
C LEU A 113 -0.86 1.97 2.39
N ALA A 114 0.44 1.84 2.15
CA ALA A 114 1.12 2.55 1.07
C ALA A 114 0.60 2.14 -0.32
N LEU A 115 0.40 0.83 -0.55
CA LEU A 115 -0.18 0.33 -1.81
C LEU A 115 -1.63 0.81 -2.01
N ILE A 116 -2.41 0.94 -0.93
CA ILE A 116 -3.77 1.50 -0.97
C ILE A 116 -3.74 2.97 -1.41
N HIS A 117 -2.85 3.79 -0.84
CA HIS A 117 -2.69 5.19 -1.23
C HIS A 117 -2.26 5.34 -2.70
N TYR A 118 -1.36 4.50 -3.19
CA TYR A 118 -0.97 4.51 -4.60
C TYR A 118 -2.08 4.03 -5.55
N GLY A 119 -3.00 3.20 -5.07
CA GLY A 119 -4.16 2.74 -5.81
C GLY A 119 -3.79 1.99 -7.08
N THR A 120 -4.35 2.38 -8.23
CA THR A 120 -4.06 1.70 -9.51
C THR A 120 -2.60 1.75 -9.92
N ARG A 121 -1.82 2.72 -9.43
CA ARG A 121 -0.38 2.85 -9.74
C ARG A 121 0.46 1.76 -9.07
N ALA A 122 -0.10 1.07 -8.08
CA ALA A 122 0.54 -0.04 -7.40
C ALA A 122 0.10 -1.43 -7.93
N THR A 123 -0.63 -1.50 -9.05
CA THR A 123 -1.19 -2.78 -9.56
C THR A 123 -0.12 -3.84 -9.86
N SER A 124 1.13 -3.45 -10.14
CA SER A 124 2.26 -4.38 -10.29
C SER A 124 2.48 -5.25 -9.04
N ALA A 125 2.12 -4.75 -7.85
CA ALA A 125 2.21 -5.47 -6.58
C ALA A 125 1.16 -6.59 -6.39
N PHE A 126 0.23 -6.76 -7.33
CA PHE A 126 -0.86 -7.74 -7.24
C PHE A 126 -0.36 -9.14 -6.83
N ARG A 127 0.69 -9.66 -7.48
CA ARG A 127 1.21 -11.01 -7.19
C ARG A 127 1.75 -11.12 -5.76
N SER A 128 2.52 -10.14 -5.29
CA SER A 128 3.09 -10.13 -3.94
C SER A 128 2.00 -10.04 -2.86
N VAL A 129 0.87 -9.39 -3.17
CA VAL A 129 -0.29 -9.23 -2.26
C VAL A 129 -1.15 -10.51 -2.20
N LEU A 130 -1.29 -11.26 -3.30
CA LEU A 130 -2.16 -12.45 -3.37
C LEU A 130 -1.87 -13.49 -2.28
N PHE A 131 -0.59 -13.70 -1.97
CA PHE A 131 -0.18 -14.63 -0.92
C PHE A 131 -0.87 -14.33 0.41
N TYR A 132 -1.01 -13.05 0.74
CA TYR A 132 -1.57 -12.59 2.01
C TYR A 132 -3.07 -12.82 2.14
N ILE A 133 -3.77 -13.05 1.03
CA ILE A 133 -5.21 -13.37 1.04
C ILE A 133 -5.43 -14.85 1.33
N TYR A 134 -4.65 -15.72 0.70
CA TYR A 134 -4.90 -17.16 0.70
C TYR A 134 -4.16 -17.93 1.79
N GLN A 135 -2.92 -17.54 2.12
CA GLN A 135 -2.03 -18.37 2.94
C GLN A 135 -1.76 -17.83 4.34
N GLN A 136 -2.28 -16.65 4.67
CA GLN A 136 -2.06 -16.07 5.99
C GLN A 136 -3.11 -16.54 6.99
N ASP A 137 -2.78 -16.58 8.27
CA ASP A 137 -3.78 -16.78 9.33
C ASP A 137 -4.12 -15.46 10.02
N ASN A 138 -3.20 -14.49 9.95
CA ASN A 138 -3.41 -13.17 10.50
C ASN A 138 -4.53 -12.42 9.75
N VAL A 139 -5.69 -12.32 10.39
CA VAL A 139 -6.89 -11.66 9.85
C VAL A 139 -6.59 -10.21 9.46
N ARG A 140 -5.78 -9.47 10.23
CA ARG A 140 -5.46 -8.07 9.91
C ARG A 140 -4.71 -7.94 8.59
N LEU A 141 -3.74 -8.82 8.34
CA LEU A 141 -3.00 -8.83 7.08
C LEU A 141 -3.89 -9.24 5.90
N LYS A 142 -4.81 -10.21 6.09
CA LYS A 142 -5.82 -10.54 5.07
C LYS A 142 -6.67 -9.33 4.71
N LEU A 143 -7.22 -8.65 5.71
CA LEU A 143 -8.08 -7.49 5.48
C LEU A 143 -7.32 -6.35 4.80
N GLY A 144 -6.04 -6.12 5.16
CA GLY A 144 -5.17 -5.18 4.45
C GLY A 144 -4.97 -5.56 2.98
N ALA A 145 -4.67 -6.83 2.70
CA ALA A 145 -4.51 -7.33 1.34
C ALA A 145 -5.82 -7.22 0.52
N VAL A 146 -6.97 -7.49 1.13
CA VAL A 146 -8.30 -7.31 0.52
C VAL A 146 -8.52 -5.86 0.09
N GLU A 147 -8.20 -4.90 0.95
CA GLU A 147 -8.33 -3.47 0.65
C GLU A 147 -7.41 -3.07 -0.51
N VAL A 148 -6.17 -3.59 -0.56
CA VAL A 148 -5.27 -3.36 -1.70
C VAL A 148 -5.88 -3.91 -3.00
N ILE A 149 -6.41 -5.14 -2.99
CA ILE A 149 -7.07 -5.73 -4.16
C ILE A 149 -8.29 -4.92 -4.60
N ALA A 150 -9.06 -4.38 -3.65
CA ALA A 150 -10.16 -3.47 -3.95
C ALA A 150 -9.70 -2.24 -4.74
N ARG A 151 -8.57 -1.64 -4.36
CA ARG A 151 -8.00 -0.54 -5.14
C ARG A 151 -7.55 -1.00 -6.52
N PHE A 152 -7.01 -2.19 -6.68
CA PHE A 152 -6.61 -2.68 -8.02
C PHE A 152 -7.80 -3.02 -8.93
N ALA A 153 -9.01 -3.22 -8.38
CA ALA A 153 -10.20 -3.65 -9.14
C ALA A 153 -10.61 -2.72 -10.28
N LYS A 154 -10.28 -1.42 -10.18
CA LYS A 154 -10.57 -0.43 -11.23
C LYS A 154 -9.88 -0.78 -12.56
N THR A 155 -8.66 -1.30 -12.50
CA THR A 155 -7.81 -1.57 -13.67
C THR A 155 -7.53 -3.06 -13.87
N SER A 156 -7.73 -3.90 -12.86
CA SER A 156 -7.47 -5.34 -12.91
C SER A 156 -8.76 -6.17 -12.93
N LYS A 157 -8.99 -6.90 -14.03
CA LYS A 157 -10.06 -7.92 -14.11
C LYS A 157 -9.86 -9.03 -13.07
N ALA A 158 -8.62 -9.47 -12.86
CA ALA A 158 -8.29 -10.48 -11.86
C ALA A 158 -8.68 -10.04 -10.44
N SER A 159 -8.40 -8.78 -10.08
CA SER A 159 -8.81 -8.23 -8.79
C SER A 159 -10.33 -8.21 -8.61
N ARG A 160 -11.10 -7.90 -9.66
CA ARG A 160 -12.57 -7.99 -9.60
C ARG A 160 -13.06 -9.42 -9.38
N ILE A 161 -12.51 -10.38 -10.12
CA ILE A 161 -12.85 -11.80 -9.97
C ILE A 161 -12.55 -12.25 -8.53
N LEU A 162 -11.40 -11.86 -8.00
CA LEU A 162 -10.97 -12.20 -6.65
C LEU A 162 -11.91 -11.63 -5.58
N LEU A 163 -12.23 -10.33 -5.61
CA LEU A 163 -13.16 -9.72 -4.65
C LEU A 163 -14.50 -10.43 -4.65
N ARG A 164 -15.02 -10.79 -5.84
CA ARG A 164 -16.26 -11.55 -5.93
C ARG A 164 -16.15 -12.92 -5.26
N GLY A 165 -15.05 -13.63 -5.47
CA GLY A 165 -14.79 -14.90 -4.78
C GLY A 165 -14.80 -14.71 -3.26
N LEU A 166 -14.20 -13.62 -2.78
CA LEU A 166 -14.12 -13.29 -1.36
C LEU A 166 -15.46 -12.85 -0.74
N CYS A 167 -16.45 -12.41 -1.52
CA CYS A 167 -17.83 -12.23 -1.03
C CYS A 167 -18.44 -13.54 -0.49
N ASN A 168 -17.90 -14.69 -0.90
CA ASN A 168 -18.30 -16.01 -0.43
C ASN A 168 -17.22 -16.66 0.46
N SER A 169 -16.32 -15.85 1.02
CA SER A 169 -15.30 -16.34 1.94
C SER A 169 -15.94 -17.07 3.12
N LYS A 170 -15.33 -18.18 3.54
CA LYS A 170 -15.68 -18.90 4.77
C LYS A 170 -15.31 -18.10 6.02
N MET A 171 -14.44 -17.10 5.89
CA MET A 171 -14.04 -16.20 6.97
C MET A 171 -15.04 -15.02 7.04
N PRO A 172 -15.85 -14.90 8.11
CA PRO A 172 -16.87 -13.86 8.23
C PRO A 172 -16.30 -12.44 8.13
N GLU A 173 -15.13 -12.19 8.70
CA GLU A 173 -14.49 -10.87 8.72
C GLU A 173 -14.09 -10.42 7.31
N VAL A 174 -13.53 -11.34 6.51
CA VAL A 174 -13.17 -11.08 5.11
C VAL A 174 -14.43 -10.84 4.29
N LYS A 175 -15.45 -11.69 4.45
CA LYS A 175 -16.73 -11.55 3.75
C LYS A 175 -17.39 -10.21 4.04
N GLU A 176 -17.49 -9.84 5.31
CA GLU A 176 -18.12 -8.59 5.74
C GLU A 176 -17.32 -7.39 5.27
N ARG A 177 -15.98 -7.43 5.36
CA ARG A 177 -15.14 -6.35 4.86
C ARG A 177 -15.30 -6.14 3.36
N VAL A 178 -15.28 -7.22 2.58
CA VAL A 178 -15.49 -7.12 1.12
C VAL A 178 -16.87 -6.56 0.82
N ARG A 179 -17.92 -7.03 1.51
CA ARG A 179 -19.28 -6.49 1.36
C ARG A 179 -19.31 -4.99 1.60
N HIS A 180 -18.78 -4.54 2.74
CA HIS A 180 -18.70 -3.13 3.09
C HIS A 180 -17.97 -2.32 2.02
N ILE A 181 -16.85 -2.83 1.49
CA ILE A 181 -16.11 -2.15 0.42
C ILE A 181 -16.96 -2.05 -0.84
N VAL A 182 -17.52 -3.15 -1.34
CA VAL A 182 -18.19 -3.15 -2.65
C VAL A 182 -19.54 -2.44 -2.64
N GLU A 183 -20.19 -2.34 -1.48
CA GLU A 183 -21.44 -1.60 -1.27
C GLU A 183 -21.18 -0.13 -0.93
N SER A 184 -19.93 0.24 -0.62
CA SER A 184 -19.55 1.60 -0.27
C SER A 184 -19.74 2.55 -1.45
N ARG A 185 -20.20 3.77 -1.13
CA ARG A 185 -20.30 4.85 -2.10
C ARG A 185 -18.93 5.19 -2.69
N GLU A 186 -17.89 5.22 -1.85
CA GLU A 186 -16.53 5.51 -2.31
C GLU A 186 -16.03 4.51 -3.35
N PHE A 187 -16.33 3.21 -3.17
CA PHE A 187 -15.92 2.20 -4.14
C PHE A 187 -16.67 2.34 -5.46
N ARG A 188 -17.98 2.62 -5.41
CA ARG A 188 -18.78 2.87 -6.62
C ARG A 188 -18.29 4.07 -7.40
N GLU A 189 -18.03 5.18 -6.71
CA GLU A 189 -17.45 6.39 -7.30
C GLU A 189 -16.06 6.11 -7.86
N TYR A 190 -15.23 5.39 -7.12
CA TYR A 190 -13.89 4.99 -7.54
C TYR A 190 -13.88 4.18 -8.84
N MET A 191 -14.77 3.19 -8.96
CA MET A 191 -14.92 2.33 -10.13
C MET A 191 -15.48 3.10 -11.35
N GLY A 192 -16.23 4.18 -11.12
CA GLY A 192 -16.98 4.88 -12.14
C GLY A 192 -18.11 4.02 -12.74
N GLU A 193 -18.97 4.62 -13.55
CA GLU A 193 -20.17 3.94 -14.08
C GLU A 193 -19.83 2.69 -14.89
N LYS A 194 -18.87 2.78 -15.82
CA LYS A 194 -18.44 1.64 -16.66
C LYS A 194 -17.83 0.52 -15.82
N GLY A 195 -16.96 0.85 -14.86
CA GLY A 195 -16.33 -0.14 -13.98
C GLY A 195 -17.34 -0.83 -13.07
N TRP A 196 -18.30 -0.06 -12.56
CA TRP A 196 -19.40 -0.56 -11.73
C TRP A 196 -20.36 -1.46 -12.51
N MET A 197 -20.75 -1.08 -13.74
CA MET A 197 -21.58 -1.92 -14.58
C MET A 197 -20.88 -3.24 -14.92
N ALA A 198 -19.58 -3.20 -15.24
CA ALA A 198 -18.81 -4.42 -15.47
C ALA A 198 -18.73 -5.31 -14.20
N TRP A 199 -18.65 -4.70 -13.01
CA TRP A 199 -18.77 -5.42 -11.75
C TRP A 199 -20.14 -6.10 -11.61
N LEU A 200 -21.25 -5.37 -11.78
CA LEU A 200 -22.62 -5.90 -11.68
C LEU A 200 -22.93 -7.01 -12.71
N VAL A 201 -22.48 -6.84 -13.95
CA VAL A 201 -22.65 -7.87 -14.98
C VAL A 201 -21.90 -9.13 -14.58
N SER A 202 -20.68 -8.98 -14.07
CA SER A 202 -19.92 -10.13 -13.58
C SER A 202 -20.69 -10.84 -12.47
N THR A 203 -21.17 -10.15 -11.43
CA THR A 203 -21.82 -10.77 -10.27
C THR A 203 -23.09 -11.56 -10.61
N LYS A 204 -23.85 -11.15 -11.64
CA LYS A 204 -25.04 -11.87 -12.10
C LYS A 204 -24.74 -13.17 -12.86
N GLN A 205 -23.59 -13.28 -13.51
CA GLN A 205 -23.29 -14.38 -14.44
C GLN A 205 -22.76 -15.68 -13.80
N GLY A 206 -22.71 -15.82 -12.47
CA GLY A 206 -22.17 -17.03 -11.78
C GLY A 206 -20.84 -17.59 -12.35
N ILE A 207 -19.66 -17.17 -11.87
CA ILE A 207 -18.40 -17.76 -12.41
C ILE A 207 -18.33 -19.25 -12.08
N PRO A 208 -18.09 -20.14 -13.06
CA PRO A 208 -17.67 -21.52 -12.77
C PRO A 208 -16.38 -21.49 -11.93
N ARG A 209 -16.33 -22.28 -10.85
CA ARG A 209 -15.21 -22.24 -9.89
C ARG A 209 -13.85 -22.62 -10.48
N ASP A 210 -13.83 -23.29 -11.62
CA ASP A 210 -12.64 -23.93 -12.19
C ASP A 210 -11.69 -22.95 -12.91
N ASP A 211 -12.20 -21.82 -13.43
CA ASP A 211 -11.40 -20.85 -14.21
C ASP A 211 -10.36 -20.07 -13.39
N ILE A 212 -10.57 -19.94 -12.06
CA ILE A 212 -9.67 -19.15 -11.19
C ILE A 212 -8.38 -19.90 -10.89
N ALA A 213 -8.42 -21.23 -10.79
CA ALA A 213 -7.24 -22.06 -10.54
C ALA A 213 -6.33 -22.15 -11.78
N GLN A 214 -6.92 -22.14 -12.98
CA GLN A 214 -6.19 -22.24 -14.24
C GLN A 214 -5.43 -20.94 -14.57
N GLN A 215 -6.01 -19.76 -14.29
CA GLN A 215 -5.32 -18.48 -14.48
C GLN A 215 -4.19 -18.23 -13.47
N CYS A 216 -4.23 -18.87 -12.29
CA CYS A 216 -3.14 -18.81 -11.31
C CYS A 216 -1.97 -19.76 -11.63
N SER A 217 -2.22 -20.85 -12.35
CA SER A 217 -1.21 -21.88 -12.66
C SER A 217 -0.40 -21.61 -13.94
N GLU A 218 -0.93 -20.86 -14.90
CA GLU A 218 -0.21 -20.50 -16.13
C GLU A 218 1.02 -19.60 -15.90
N GLY A 219 1.18 -19.03 -14.70
CA GLY A 219 2.35 -18.23 -14.29
C GLY A 219 3.46 -19.01 -13.57
N GLN A 220 3.33 -20.34 -13.39
CA GLN A 220 4.31 -21.19 -12.71
C GLN A 220 5.23 -21.99 -13.64
N ARG A 221 5.27 -21.69 -14.94
CA ARG A 221 6.30 -22.30 -15.79
C ARG A 221 7.68 -21.80 -15.33
N PRO A 222 8.60 -22.70 -14.95
CA PRO A 222 9.98 -22.30 -14.75
C PRO A 222 10.48 -21.73 -16.08
N VAL A 223 11.16 -20.59 -16.01
CA VAL A 223 11.99 -20.14 -17.12
C VAL A 223 13.16 -21.11 -17.13
N GLU A 224 13.18 -22.01 -18.12
CA GLU A 224 14.37 -22.80 -18.47
C GLU A 224 15.51 -21.89 -18.91
#